data_AF-A0A7X0KZX3-F1
#
_entry.id   AF-A0A7X0KZX3-F1
#
_cell.length_a   1.000
_cell.length_b   1.000
_cell.length_c   1.000
_cell.angle_alpha   90.00
_cell.angle_beta   90.00
_cell.angle_gamma   90.00
#
_symmetry.space_group_name_H-M   'P 1'
#
loop_
_entity.id
_entity.type
_entity.pdbx_description
1 polymer ?
#
loop_
_entity_poly.entity_id
_entity_poly.type
_entity_poly.pdbx_seq_one_letter_code
_entity_poly.pdbx_strand_id
1 'polypeptide(L)'
;MPMAFSPEVLPAAVQAISTAPSRQHPVVMITSAPGGRPQVCVPDWGELRVLDDRRLRVAVWPSGPTAADLDRGTPVLLIVTALSDVYLVQATARRLENAAMVWAHYELTITSARLADRGTAPRLPRDAEDTTEYLTQRPPRRARTHHRRPAQRSPWARPSEPEGKADHLHTERARP
;
A
#
# COMPACT_ATOMS: atom_id res chain seq x y z
N MET A 1 9.00 -27.53 -9.99
CA MET A 1 9.10 -26.91 -11.33
C MET A 1 9.68 -25.51 -11.17
N PRO A 2 10.73 -25.14 -11.92
CA PRO A 2 11.21 -23.76 -11.90
C PRO A 2 10.15 -22.89 -12.60
N MET A 3 9.50 -22.00 -11.86
CA MET A 3 8.65 -20.97 -12.45
C MET A 3 9.57 -19.97 -13.15
N ALA A 4 9.66 -20.09 -14.47
CA ALA A 4 10.32 -19.10 -15.30
C ALA A 4 9.64 -17.74 -15.08
N PHE A 5 10.44 -16.69 -14.91
CA PHE A 5 9.96 -15.32 -14.91
C PHE A 5 9.16 -15.09 -16.20
N SER A 6 7.95 -14.54 -16.09
CA SER A 6 7.39 -13.87 -17.26
C SER A 6 8.31 -12.68 -17.56
N PRO A 7 8.91 -12.61 -18.77
CA PRO A 7 10.00 -11.68 -19.06
C PRO A 7 9.58 -10.20 -18.90
N GLU A 8 8.28 -9.92 -18.95
CA GLU A 8 7.72 -8.57 -18.82
C GLU A 8 7.34 -8.21 -17.37
N VAL A 9 7.01 -9.20 -16.53
CA VAL A 9 6.43 -8.95 -15.20
C VAL A 9 7.46 -8.43 -14.21
N LEU A 10 8.67 -8.99 -14.22
CA LEU A 10 9.72 -8.56 -13.30
C LEU A 10 10.15 -7.10 -13.58
N PRO A 11 10.49 -6.70 -14.82
CA PRO A 11 10.79 -5.30 -15.12
C PRO A 11 9.66 -4.34 -14.72
N ALA A 12 8.40 -4.69 -14.99
CA ALA A 12 7.26 -3.87 -14.60
C ALA A 12 7.11 -3.72 -13.08
N ALA A 13 7.30 -4.82 -12.33
CA ALA A 13 7.26 -4.79 -10.87
C ALA A 13 8.40 -3.95 -10.28
N VAL A 14 9.63 -4.09 -10.79
CA VAL A 14 10.78 -3.28 -10.35
C VAL A 14 10.56 -1.81 -10.68
N GLN A 15 10.02 -1.50 -11.86
CA GLN A 15 9.66 -0.14 -12.24
C GLN A 15 8.57 0.44 -11.33
N ALA A 16 7.58 -0.37 -10.94
CA ALA A 16 6.56 0.07 -9.99
C ALA A 16 7.14 0.36 -8.59
N ILE A 17 8.14 -0.41 -8.13
CA ILE A 17 8.87 -0.13 -6.88
C ILE A 17 9.71 1.16 -7.01
N SER A 18 10.43 1.35 -8.13
CA SER A 18 11.32 2.50 -8.32
C SER A 18 10.55 3.82 -8.47
N THR A 19 9.38 3.76 -9.10
CA THR A 19 8.56 4.93 -9.40
C THR A 19 7.49 5.20 -8.36
N ALA A 20 7.27 4.32 -7.38
CA ALA A 20 6.32 4.52 -6.28
C ALA A 20 6.62 5.87 -5.60
N PRO A 21 5.90 6.95 -5.95
CA PRO A 21 6.18 8.26 -5.39
C PRO A 21 5.77 8.19 -3.94
N SER A 22 6.59 8.78 -3.07
CA SER A 22 6.38 9.09 -1.66
C SER A 22 4.91 8.94 -1.21
N ARG A 23 4.49 7.70 -0.92
CA ARG A 23 3.19 7.30 -0.31
C ARG A 23 1.94 7.16 -1.18
N GLN A 24 1.97 7.33 -2.52
CA GLN A 24 0.76 7.08 -3.33
C GLN A 24 0.50 5.60 -3.57
N HIS A 25 1.56 4.80 -3.66
CA HIS A 25 1.51 3.38 -3.93
C HIS A 25 2.45 2.65 -2.95
N PRO A 26 1.98 2.28 -1.75
CA PRO A 26 2.83 1.63 -0.76
C PRO A 26 3.26 0.25 -1.23
N VAL A 27 4.52 -0.10 -0.99
CA VAL A 27 4.97 -1.49 -1.07
C VAL A 27 4.72 -2.13 0.28
N VAL A 28 3.94 -3.22 0.30
CA VAL A 28 3.70 -3.99 1.52
C VAL A 28 4.67 -5.17 1.54
N MET A 29 5.49 -5.25 2.58
CA MET A 29 6.40 -6.36 2.81
C MET A 29 5.79 -7.33 3.82
N ILE A 30 5.78 -8.61 3.47
CA ILE A 30 5.30 -9.70 4.31
C ILE A 30 6.46 -10.66 4.59
N THR A 31 6.72 -10.87 5.88
CA THR A 31 7.63 -11.89 6.40
C THR A 31 6.86 -12.93 7.21
N SER A 32 7.52 -14.01 7.62
CA SER A 32 6.90 -15.05 8.45
C SER A 32 7.57 -15.13 9.81
N ALA A 33 6.78 -14.89 10.87
CA ALA A 33 7.20 -15.13 12.24
C ALA A 33 7.46 -16.63 12.49
N PRO A 34 8.14 -16.99 13.60
CA PRO A 34 8.21 -18.38 14.03
C PRO A 34 6.80 -18.97 14.15
N GLY A 35 6.59 -20.16 13.57
CA GLY A 35 5.25 -20.77 13.47
C GLY A 35 4.44 -20.36 12.23
N GLY A 36 5.01 -19.58 11.31
CA GLY A 36 4.43 -19.31 10.00
C GLY A 36 3.36 -18.21 9.97
N ARG A 37 3.16 -17.49 11.08
CA ARG A 37 2.24 -16.35 11.11
C ARG A 37 2.80 -15.19 10.26
N PRO A 38 2.04 -14.64 9.31
CA PRO A 38 2.51 -13.52 8.50
C PRO A 38 2.68 -12.27 9.37
N GLN A 39 3.76 -11.55 9.14
CA GLN A 39 4.08 -10.25 9.72
C GLN A 39 4.14 -9.23 8.59
N VAL A 40 3.53 -8.07 8.82
CA VAL A 40 3.42 -7.02 7.81
C VAL A 40 4.30 -5.84 8.20
N CYS A 41 5.07 -5.37 7.24
CA CYS A 41 5.85 -4.14 7.32
C CYS A 41 5.56 -3.32 6.05
N VAL A 42 5.46 -2.00 6.19
CA VAL A 42 5.32 -1.10 5.04
C VAL A 42 6.54 -0.17 5.09
N PRO A 43 7.61 -0.47 4.33
CA PRO A 43 8.79 0.38 4.28
C PRO A 43 8.42 1.77 3.77
N ASP A 44 8.98 2.83 4.37
CA ASP A 44 8.85 4.18 3.81
C ASP A 44 9.70 4.32 2.53
N TRP A 45 9.46 5.38 1.75
CA TRP A 45 10.12 5.65 0.48
C TRP A 45 11.66 5.73 0.58
N GLY A 46 12.18 6.18 1.72
CA GLY A 46 13.62 6.21 1.98
C GLY A 46 14.21 4.85 2.36
N GLU A 47 13.38 3.94 2.85
CA GLU A 47 13.76 2.67 3.46
C GLU A 47 13.87 1.56 2.42
N LEU A 48 13.04 1.54 1.38
CA LEU A 48 13.11 0.56 0.28
C LEU A 48 13.62 1.21 -1.01
N ARG A 49 14.66 0.64 -1.62
CA ARG A 49 15.28 1.14 -2.85
C ARG A 49 15.57 0.01 -3.84
N VAL A 50 15.40 0.30 -5.12
CA VAL A 50 15.90 -0.57 -6.20
C VAL A 50 17.40 -0.35 -6.38
N LEU A 51 18.18 -1.42 -6.46
CA LEU A 51 19.62 -1.39 -6.77
C LEU A 51 19.88 -1.80 -8.22
N ASP A 52 19.22 -2.86 -8.68
CA ASP A 52 19.24 -3.35 -10.06
C ASP A 52 17.95 -4.15 -10.36
N ASP A 53 17.90 -4.83 -11.51
CA ASP A 53 16.73 -5.59 -11.99
C ASP A 53 16.26 -6.72 -11.05
N ARG A 54 17.11 -7.15 -10.10
CA ARG A 54 16.81 -8.25 -9.17
C ARG A 54 17.16 -7.95 -7.73
N ARG A 55 17.82 -6.83 -7.44
CA ARG A 55 18.27 -6.49 -6.10
C ARG A 55 17.60 -5.23 -5.60
N LEU A 56 17.07 -5.34 -4.39
CA LEU A 56 16.52 -4.24 -3.63
C LEU A 56 17.33 -4.06 -2.35
N ARG A 57 17.26 -2.89 -1.76
CA ARG A 57 17.78 -2.62 -0.42
C ARG A 57 16.64 -2.15 0.47
N VAL A 58 16.53 -2.75 1.65
CA VAL A 58 15.59 -2.32 2.67
C VAL A 58 16.31 -1.96 3.96
N ALA A 59 15.89 -0.88 4.61
CA ALA A 59 16.29 -0.51 5.97
C ALA A 59 15.11 -0.73 6.91
N VAL A 60 15.33 -1.41 8.04
CA VAL A 60 14.31 -1.65 9.07
C VAL A 60 14.87 -1.38 10.46
N TRP A 61 13.97 -1.15 11.42
CA TRP A 61 14.38 -0.98 12.82
C TRP A 61 15.01 -2.28 13.36
N PRO A 62 16.25 -2.26 13.91
CA PRO A 62 16.97 -3.49 14.25
C PRO A 62 16.30 -4.36 15.31
N SER A 63 15.59 -3.75 16.25
CA SER A 63 14.88 -4.47 17.32
C SER A 63 13.43 -4.81 16.95
N GLY A 64 13.01 -4.53 15.71
CA GLY A 64 11.66 -4.83 15.23
C GLY A 64 11.50 -6.31 14.83
N PRO A 65 10.25 -6.82 14.81
CA PRO A 65 9.97 -8.20 14.43
C PRO A 65 10.41 -8.51 13.00
N THR A 66 10.30 -7.55 12.08
CA THR A 66 10.75 -7.69 10.70
C THR A 66 12.26 -7.96 10.59
N ALA A 67 13.09 -7.26 11.37
CA ALA A 67 14.54 -7.51 11.36
C ALA A 67 14.86 -8.94 11.83
N ALA A 68 14.21 -9.37 12.91
CA ALA A 68 14.34 -10.73 13.42
C ALA A 68 13.89 -11.80 12.40
N ASP A 69 12.87 -11.52 11.59
CA ASP A 69 12.42 -12.43 10.53
C ASP A 69 13.42 -12.48 9.37
N LEU A 70 13.92 -11.33 8.93
CA LEU A 70 14.91 -11.23 7.84
C LEU A 70 16.24 -11.88 8.22
N ASP A 71 16.67 -11.75 9.48
CA ASP A 71 17.89 -12.39 10.00
C ASP A 71 17.81 -13.93 9.96
N ARG A 72 16.61 -14.50 10.05
CA ARG A 72 16.40 -15.96 9.91
C ARG A 72 16.43 -16.43 8.45
N GLY A 73 16.53 -15.52 7.48
CA GLY A 73 16.51 -15.83 6.06
C GLY A 73 15.15 -16.31 5.56
N THR A 74 14.05 -15.94 6.24
CA THR A 74 12.71 -16.31 5.76
C THR A 74 12.41 -15.63 4.42
N PRO A 75 11.70 -16.31 3.49
CA PRO A 75 11.24 -15.68 2.26
C PRO A 75 10.42 -14.41 2.55
N VAL A 76 10.61 -13.41 1.70
CA VAL A 76 9.92 -12.13 1.74
C VAL A 76 8.95 -12.06 0.58
N LEU A 77 7.69 -11.71 0.84
CA LEU A 77 6.74 -11.34 -0.19
C LEU A 77 6.55 -9.82 -0.19
N LEU A 78 6.81 -9.18 -1.32
CA LEU A 78 6.45 -7.79 -1.57
C LEU A 78 5.17 -7.76 -2.40
N ILE A 79 4.17 -7.03 -1.91
CA ILE A 79 2.98 -6.65 -2.66
C ILE A 79 3.22 -5.24 -3.17
N VAL A 80 3.40 -5.11 -4.47
CA VAL A 80 3.70 -3.86 -5.15
C VAL A 80 2.45 -3.41 -5.88
N THR A 81 1.85 -2.32 -5.44
CA THR A 81 0.71 -1.72 -6.13
C THR A 81 1.20 -0.75 -7.20
N ALA A 82 0.70 -0.90 -8.42
CA ALA A 82 0.76 0.11 -9.48
C ALA A 82 -0.66 0.63 -9.76
N LEU A 83 -0.78 1.59 -10.69
CA LEU A 83 -2.07 2.22 -11.04
C LEU A 83 -3.18 1.21 -11.40
N SER A 84 -2.85 0.18 -12.17
CA SER A 84 -3.82 -0.78 -12.70
C SER A 84 -3.54 -2.23 -12.33
N ASP A 85 -2.39 -2.49 -11.71
CA ASP A 85 -1.85 -3.82 -11.50
C ASP A 85 -1.29 -3.96 -10.08
N VAL A 86 -1.27 -5.21 -9.60
CA VAL A 86 -0.63 -5.57 -8.35
C VAL A 86 0.35 -6.68 -8.66
N TYR A 87 1.60 -6.52 -8.21
CA TYR A 87 2.63 -7.53 -8.38
C TYR A 87 2.92 -8.22 -7.04
N LEU A 88 3.07 -9.53 -7.09
CA LEU A 88 3.56 -10.36 -6.00
C LEU A 88 5.01 -10.73 -6.30
N VAL A 89 5.94 -10.15 -5.56
CA VAL A 89 7.38 -10.33 -5.74
C VAL A 89 7.93 -11.12 -4.57
N GLN A 90 8.49 -12.30 -4.82
CA GLN A 90 9.19 -13.08 -3.81
C GLN A 90 10.66 -12.72 -3.81
N ALA A 91 11.26 -12.63 -2.63
CA ALA A 91 12.67 -12.37 -2.47
C ALA A 91 13.27 -13.12 -1.27
N THR A 92 14.59 -13.25 -1.25
CA THR A 92 15.36 -13.68 -0.07
C THR A 92 16.16 -12.51 0.47
N ALA A 93 16.34 -12.46 1.78
CA ALA A 93 17.06 -11.37 2.45
C ALA A 93 18.47 -11.81 2.85
N ARG A 94 19.42 -10.87 2.74
CA ARG A 94 20.77 -10.99 3.27
C ARG A 94 21.11 -9.72 4.05
N ARG A 95 21.53 -9.87 5.31
CA ARG A 95 21.94 -8.74 6.14
C ARG A 95 23.23 -8.11 5.61
N LEU A 96 23.31 -6.78 5.69
CA LEU A 96 24.50 -6.00 5.38
C LEU A 96 25.16 -5.56 6.70
N GLU A 97 26.28 -6.20 7.06
CA GLU A 97 26.90 -6.06 8.39
C GLU A 97 27.59 -4.69 8.63
N ASN A 98 27.91 -3.95 7.57
CA ASN A 98 28.66 -2.69 7.63
C ASN A 98 27.88 -1.49 7.08
N ALA A 99 26.54 -1.57 7.05
CA ALA A 99 25.75 -0.43 6.63
C ALA A 99 25.72 0.66 7.71
N ALA A 100 26.05 1.90 7.35
CA ALA A 100 26.01 3.04 8.27
C ALA A 100 24.57 3.35 8.75
N MET A 101 24.47 3.79 10.02
CA MET A 101 23.27 4.19 10.80
C MET A 101 22.60 3.11 11.67
N VAL A 102 21.85 3.61 12.66
CA VAL A 102 20.96 2.96 13.66
C VAL A 102 20.00 1.91 13.07
N TRP A 103 19.91 1.78 11.75
CA TRP A 103 18.98 0.90 11.04
C TRP A 103 19.68 -0.38 10.55
N ALA A 104 18.98 -1.51 10.64
CA ALA A 104 19.44 -2.76 10.06
C ALA A 104 19.15 -2.74 8.56
N HIS A 105 20.18 -2.98 7.74
CA HIS A 105 20.05 -2.97 6.29
C HIS A 105 20.12 -4.38 5.73
N TYR A 106 19.29 -4.64 4.74
CA TYR A 106 19.21 -5.91 4.05
C TYR A 106 19.22 -5.70 2.54
N GLU A 107 19.94 -6.56 1.84
CA GLU A 107 19.77 -6.76 0.40
C GLU A 107 18.70 -7.82 0.19
N LEU A 108 17.69 -7.51 -0.62
CA LEU A 108 16.66 -8.46 -1.04
C LEU A 108 16.97 -8.89 -2.47
N THR A 109 17.13 -10.19 -2.69
CA THR A 109 17.30 -10.77 -4.01
C THR A 109 15.98 -11.36 -4.49
N ILE A 110 15.42 -10.80 -5.57
CA ILE A 110 14.15 -11.22 -6.16
C ILE A 110 14.31 -12.62 -6.75
N THR A 111 13.49 -13.56 -6.29
CA THR A 111 13.48 -14.96 -6.73
C THR A 111 12.34 -15.25 -7.70
N SER A 112 11.23 -14.51 -7.63
CA SER A 112 10.14 -14.56 -8.61
C SER A 112 9.27 -13.31 -8.56
N ALA A 113 8.57 -13.03 -9.65
CA ALA A 113 7.56 -11.99 -9.72
C ALA A 113 6.36 -12.48 -10.55
N ARG A 114 5.14 -12.18 -10.10
CA ARG A 114 3.91 -12.49 -10.82
C ARG A 114 2.87 -11.39 -10.66
N LEU A 115 1.97 -11.27 -11.62
CA LEU A 115 0.77 -10.46 -11.46
C LEU A 115 -0.14 -11.12 -10.41
N ALA A 116 -0.74 -10.33 -9.53
CA ALA A 116 -1.82 -10.80 -8.68
C ALA A 116 -3.09 -10.95 -9.54
N ASP A 117 -3.84 -12.03 -9.31
CA ASP A 117 -5.17 -12.14 -9.90
C ASP A 117 -6.06 -11.02 -9.36
N ARG A 118 -6.80 -10.33 -10.24
CA ARG A 118 -7.74 -9.25 -9.88
C ARG A 118 -8.98 -9.74 -9.11
N GLY A 119 -8.97 -10.96 -8.56
CA GLY A 119 -10.11 -11.57 -7.88
C GLY A 119 -11.36 -11.62 -8.76
N THR A 120 -12.52 -11.37 -8.16
CA THR A 120 -13.84 -11.39 -8.83
C THR A 120 -14.18 -10.10 -9.60
N ALA A 121 -13.21 -9.20 -9.81
CA ALA A 121 -13.46 -8.03 -10.64
C ALA A 121 -13.80 -8.47 -12.07
N PRO A 122 -14.90 -7.99 -12.67
CA PRO A 122 -15.25 -8.35 -14.04
C PRO A 122 -14.07 -8.05 -14.95
N ARG A 123 -13.59 -9.06 -15.69
CA ARG A 123 -12.61 -8.85 -16.75
C ARG A 123 -13.30 -7.99 -17.80
N LEU A 124 -12.92 -6.72 -17.91
CA LEU A 124 -13.22 -5.98 -19.13
C LEU A 124 -12.40 -6.65 -20.25
N PRO A 125 -13.04 -7.06 -21.36
CA PRO A 125 -12.32 -7.61 -22.51
C PRO A 125 -11.23 -6.62 -22.93
N ARG A 126 -10.03 -7.14 -23.20
CA ARG A 126 -8.87 -6.37 -23.62
C ARG A 126 -8.99 -5.87 -25.08
N ASP A 127 -10.11 -6.17 -25.75
CA ASP A 127 -10.38 -5.87 -27.15
C ASP A 127 -11.41 -4.72 -27.29
N ALA A 128 -11.17 -3.60 -26.64
CA ALA A 128 -11.93 -2.36 -26.86
C ALA A 128 -11.05 -1.23 -27.43
N GLU A 129 -9.99 -1.60 -28.15
CA GLU A 129 -9.34 -0.73 -29.12
C GLU A 129 -9.92 -0.95 -30.52
N ASP A 130 -11.25 -1.04 -30.65
CA ASP A 130 -11.91 -0.81 -31.94
C ASP A 130 -13.42 -0.54 -31.75
N THR A 131 -13.77 0.60 -31.15
CA THR A 131 -15.11 1.17 -31.34
C THR A 131 -15.12 2.66 -31.00
N THR A 132 -14.53 3.44 -31.89
CA THR A 132 -14.71 4.91 -31.97
C THR A 132 -16.11 5.30 -32.50
N GLU A 133 -17.10 4.41 -32.41
CA GLU A 133 -18.48 4.62 -32.88
C GLU A 133 -19.53 4.25 -31.82
N TYR A 134 -19.43 4.83 -30.63
CA TYR A 134 -20.56 4.86 -29.68
C TYR A 134 -20.81 6.24 -29.04
N LEU A 135 -20.25 7.32 -29.62
CA LEU A 135 -20.43 8.69 -29.11
C LEU A 135 -21.65 9.44 -29.70
N THR A 136 -22.58 8.77 -30.37
CA THR A 136 -23.74 9.44 -31.02
C THR A 136 -25.11 8.94 -30.60
N GLN A 137 -25.28 8.43 -29.38
CA GLN A 137 -26.63 8.25 -28.83
C GLN A 137 -26.75 8.80 -27.42
N ARG A 138 -27.06 10.10 -27.37
CA ARG A 138 -27.48 10.83 -26.17
C ARG A 138 -28.94 10.43 -25.86
N PRO A 139 -29.25 9.76 -24.73
CA PRO A 139 -30.63 9.50 -24.36
C PRO A 139 -31.28 10.80 -23.82
N PRO A 140 -32.59 10.98 -23.98
CA PRO A 140 -33.27 12.21 -23.60
C PRO A 140 -33.25 12.44 -22.09
N ARG A 141 -32.95 13.68 -21.71
CA ARG A 141 -33.06 14.24 -20.35
C ARG A 141 -34.48 14.01 -19.82
N ARG A 142 -34.66 13.05 -18.92
CA ARG A 142 -35.80 13.02 -18.01
C ARG A 142 -35.44 13.79 -16.75
N ALA A 143 -36.14 14.90 -16.54
CA ALA A 143 -36.11 15.64 -15.28
C ALA A 143 -36.55 14.70 -14.15
N ARG A 144 -35.65 14.45 -13.19
CA ARG A 144 -35.98 13.75 -11.94
C ARG A 144 -35.84 14.74 -10.79
N THR A 145 -36.97 14.92 -10.14
CA THR A 145 -37.21 15.71 -8.93
C THR A 145 -36.22 15.34 -7.82
N HIS A 146 -35.68 16.38 -7.15
CA HIS A 146 -34.85 16.25 -5.97
C HIS A 146 -35.68 15.71 -4.79
N HIS A 147 -35.65 14.40 -4.57
CA HIS A 147 -35.92 13.85 -3.24
C HIS A 147 -34.64 13.89 -2.42
N ARG A 148 -34.51 14.93 -1.58
CA ARG A 148 -33.55 14.97 -0.46
C ARG A 148 -33.86 13.79 0.47
N ARG A 149 -33.02 12.76 0.43
CA ARG A 149 -32.89 11.82 1.55
C ARG A 149 -32.11 12.52 2.67
N PRO A 150 -32.57 12.49 3.93
CA PRO A 150 -31.75 12.95 5.04
C PRO A 150 -30.51 12.05 5.18
N ALA A 151 -29.37 12.66 5.51
CA ALA A 151 -28.10 11.97 5.67
C ALA A 151 -28.22 10.89 6.75
N GLN A 152 -27.98 9.63 6.37
CA GLN A 152 -27.72 8.56 7.32
C GLN A 152 -26.43 8.92 8.08
N ARG A 153 -26.53 9.14 9.40
CA ARG A 153 -25.37 9.28 10.29
C ARG A 153 -24.58 7.97 10.25
N SER A 154 -23.27 8.07 9.98
CA SER A 154 -22.35 6.94 10.10
C SER A 154 -22.31 6.43 11.54
N PRO A 155 -22.18 5.11 11.77
CA PRO A 155 -22.11 4.51 13.11
C PRO A 155 -20.84 4.90 13.90
N TRP A 156 -19.92 5.63 13.27
CA TRP A 156 -18.67 6.15 13.85
C TRP A 156 -18.69 7.66 14.11
N ALA A 157 -19.84 8.33 13.94
CA ALA A 157 -19.96 9.74 14.29
C ALA A 157 -19.92 9.92 15.81
N ARG A 158 -19.03 10.79 16.30
CA ARG A 158 -18.93 11.16 17.72
C ARG A 158 -20.29 11.69 18.23
N PRO A 159 -20.70 11.36 19.47
CA PRO A 159 -21.88 11.98 20.08
C PRO A 159 -21.74 13.50 20.12
N SER A 160 -22.84 14.20 19.87
CA SER A 160 -22.91 15.64 20.09
C SER A 160 -22.90 15.91 21.59
N GLU A 161 -21.96 16.72 22.08
CA GLU A 161 -21.95 17.17 23.48
C GLU A 161 -23.25 17.93 23.79
N PRO A 162 -23.86 17.72 24.98
CA PRO A 162 -25.04 18.49 25.35
C PRO A 162 -24.65 19.94 25.63
N GLU A 163 -25.28 20.88 24.91
CA GLU A 163 -25.26 22.32 25.17
C GLU A 163 -25.78 22.61 26.59
N GLY A 164 -24.86 22.67 27.54
CA GLY A 164 -25.08 23.18 28.89
C GLY A 164 -24.89 24.70 28.90
N LYS A 165 -25.97 25.43 28.72
CA LYS A 165 -26.11 26.86 28.98
C LYS A 165 -25.83 27.12 30.47
N ALA A 166 -24.78 27.87 30.81
CA ALA A 166 -24.65 28.50 32.11
C ALA A 166 -23.91 29.84 31.98
N ASP A 167 -24.63 30.87 32.40
CA ASP A 167 -24.32 32.28 32.27
C ASP A 167 -23.10 32.73 33.08
N HIS A 168 -22.52 33.82 32.60
CA HIS A 168 -21.49 34.62 33.22
C HIS A 168 -21.79 34.94 34.69
N LEU A 169 -20.82 34.69 35.57
CA LEU A 169 -20.64 35.48 36.78
C LEU A 169 -19.21 36.02 36.84
N HIS A 170 -19.16 37.35 36.74
CA HIS A 170 -18.05 38.21 37.12
C HIS A 170 -17.43 37.76 38.44
N THR A 171 -16.11 37.60 38.47
CA THR A 171 -15.34 37.81 39.69
C THR A 171 -14.48 39.05 39.53
N GLU A 172 -14.88 40.03 40.33
CA GLU A 172 -14.28 41.32 40.57
C GLU A 172 -12.84 41.21 41.12
N ARG A 173 -12.11 42.30 40.91
CA ARG A 173 -10.72 42.53 41.30
C ARG A 173 -10.47 42.28 42.79
N ALA A 174 -9.26 41.80 43.09
CA ALA A 174 -8.47 42.32 44.21
C ALA A 174 -6.96 42.21 43.89
N ARG A 175 -6.33 43.38 43.78
CA ARG A 175 -4.91 43.66 44.09
C ARG A 175 -4.91 45.05 44.75
N PRO A 176 -3.97 45.41 45.62
CA PRO A 176 -2.72 44.73 45.97
C PRO A 176 -2.75 43.99 47.32
#